data_AF-A0A9D7KFV5-F1
#
_entry.id   AF-A0A9D7KFV5-F1
#
_cell.length_a   1.000
_cell.length_b   1.000
_cell.length_c   1.000
_cell.angle_alpha   90.00
_cell.angle_beta   90.00
_cell.angle_gamma   90.00
#
_symmetry.space_group_name_H-M   'P 1'
#
loop_
_entity.id
_entity.type
_entity.pdbx_description
1 polymer ?
#
loop_
_entity_poly.entity_id
_entity_poly.type
_entity_poly.pdbx_seq_one_letter_code
_entity_poly.pdbx_strand_id
1 'polypeptide(L)' 'MIISFSLPAESNVKLSFYDAAGNLVEQFQKGVLPAGMHSHVHAMQNAASGAYFYTIEAVSADGQNTFRSTKKMLLMK' A
#
# COMPACT_ATOMS: atom_id res chain seq x y z
N MET A 1 -6.62 -9.20 3.85
CA MET A 1 -6.11 -8.18 4.80
C MET A 1 -6.73 -6.83 4.49
N ILE A 2 -6.81 -5.94 5.47
CA ILE A 2 -7.26 -4.55 5.28
C ILE A 2 -6.08 -3.62 5.52
N ILE A 3 -5.79 -2.74 4.56
CA ILE A 3 -4.77 -1.70 4.67
C ILE A 3 -5.48 -0.37 4.77
N SER A 4 -5.35 0.31 5.90
CA SER A 4 -5.96 1.62 6.13
C SER A 4 -4.89 2.71 6.14
N PHE A 5 -5.19 3.83 5.49
CA PHE A 5 -4.32 5.00 5.43
C PHE A 5 -5.14 6.28 5.35
N SER A 6 -4.58 7.38 5.88
CA SER A 6 -5.16 8.71 5.75
C SER A 6 -4.32 9.55 4.81
N LEU A 7 -5.01 10.37 4.01
CA LEU A 7 -4.40 11.34 3.10
C LEU A 7 -4.69 12.74 3.61
N PRO A 8 -3.68 13.59 3.83
CA PRO A 8 -3.87 14.97 4.29
C PRO A 8 -4.38 15.89 3.16
N ALA A 9 -4.16 15.51 1.90
CA ALA A 9 -4.56 16.23 0.71
C ALA A 9 -4.89 15.23 -0.42
N GLU A 10 -5.52 15.71 -1.49
CA GLU A 10 -5.69 14.92 -2.70
C GLU A 10 -4.32 14.43 -3.21
N SER A 11 -4.19 13.12 -3.39
CA SER A 11 -2.90 12.48 -3.68
C SER A 11 -3.04 11.31 -4.64
N ASN A 12 -2.07 11.14 -5.54
CA ASN A 12 -1.91 9.94 -6.35
C ASN A 12 -1.29 8.82 -5.50
N VAL A 13 -2.02 7.73 -5.31
CA VAL A 13 -1.65 6.64 -4.39
C VAL A 13 -1.24 5.38 -5.15
N LYS A 14 -0.15 4.78 -4.70
CA LYS A 14 0.38 3.48 -5.16
C LYS A 14 0.61 2.57 -3.95
N LEU A 15 0.16 1.33 -4.07
CA LEU A 15 0.40 0.27 -3.11
C LEU A 15 1.29 -0.79 -3.75
N SER A 16 2.40 -1.13 -3.13
CA SER A 16 3.32 -2.15 -3.62
C SER A 16 3.56 -3.20 -2.54
N PHE A 17 3.47 -4.48 -2.90
CA PHE A 17 3.59 -5.62 -2.01
C PHE A 17 4.85 -6.42 -2.35
N TYR A 18 5.57 -6.83 -1.32
CA TYR A 18 6.86 -7.48 -1.43
C TYR A 18 6.92 -8.73 -0.54
N ASP A 19 7.64 -9.74 -1.00
CA ASP A 19 7.98 -10.90 -0.18
C ASP A 19 9.10 -10.60 0.82
N ALA A 20 9.46 -11.58 1.65
CA ALA A 20 10.53 -11.43 2.64
C ALA A 20 11.93 -11.20 2.02
N ALA A 21 12.13 -11.57 0.76
CA ALA A 21 13.38 -11.35 0.02
C ALA A 21 13.41 -9.97 -0.66
N GLY A 22 12.30 -9.22 -0.64
CA GLY A 22 12.18 -7.90 -1.26
C GLY A 22 11.72 -7.93 -2.71
N ASN A 23 11.31 -9.08 -3.25
CA ASN A 23 10.76 -9.16 -4.59
C ASN A 23 9.36 -8.55 -4.62
N LEU A 24 9.07 -7.76 -5.66
CA LEU A 24 7.73 -7.23 -5.87
C LEU A 24 6.78 -8.37 -6.24
N VAL A 25 5.77 -8.60 -5.40
CA VAL A 25 4.74 -9.62 -5.60
C VAL A 25 3.59 -9.02 -6.40
N GLU A 26 3.08 -7.87 -5.96
CA GLU A 26 1.95 -7.19 -6.60
C GLU A 26 2.04 -5.67 -6.43
N GLN A 27 1.43 -4.94 -7.36
CA GLN A 27 1.33 -3.48 -7.29
C GLN A 27 -0.05 -3.02 -7.74
N PHE A 28 -0.64 -2.11 -6.97
CA PHE A 28 -1.91 -1.47 -7.28
C PHE A 28 -1.72 0.03 -7.40
N GLN A 29 -1.97 0.57 -8.59
CA GLN A 29 -2.13 2.01 -8.76
C GLN A 29 -3.57 2.38 -8.42
N LYS A 30 -3.76 3.10 -7.32
CA LYS A 30 -5.08 3.62 -6.93
C LYS A 30 -5.45 4.88 -7.70
N GLY A 31 -4.46 5.56 -8.29
CA GLY A 31 -4.65 6.85 -8.93
C GLY A 31 -4.88 7.94 -7.90
N VAL A 32 -5.48 9.05 -8.34
CA VAL A 32 -5.75 10.21 -7.49
C VAL A 32 -6.92 9.92 -6.56
N LEU A 33 -6.68 10.02 -5.26
CA LEU A 33 -7.66 9.87 -4.19
C LEU A 33 -7.80 11.18 -3.41
N PRO A 34 -9.01 11.57 -2.99
CA PRO A 34 -9.23 12.79 -2.21
C PRO A 34 -8.63 12.67 -0.80
N ALA A 35 -8.46 13.81 -0.14
CA ALA A 35 -8.09 13.85 1.28
C ALA A 35 -9.10 13.07 2.13
N GLY A 36 -8.63 12.42 3.20
CA GLY A 36 -9.46 11.63 4.10
C GLY A 36 -8.93 10.22 4.32
N MET A 37 -9.77 9.37 4.91
CA MET A 37 -9.41 8.01 5.30
C MET A 37 -9.84 7.01 4.23
N HIS A 38 -8.91 6.15 3.84
CA HIS A 38 -9.09 5.15 2.80
C HIS A 38 -8.71 3.77 3.33
N SER A 39 -9.35 2.75 2.76
CA SER A 39 -9.01 1.36 3.04
C SER A 39 -8.92 0.56 1.76
N HIS A 40 -7.96 -0.37 1.70
CA HIS A 40 -7.83 -1.32 0.62
C HIS A 40 -7.87 -2.73 1.19
N VAL A 41 -8.86 -3.50 0.74
CA VAL A 41 -8.91 -4.94 0.97
C VAL A 41 -8.04 -5.61 -0.09
N HIS A 42 -7.03 -6.35 0.36
CA HIS A 42 -6.16 -7.14 -0.50
C HIS A 42 -6.22 -8.62 -0.06
N ALA A 43 -6.38 -9.53 -1.02
CA ALA A 43 -6.52 -10.95 -0.79
C ALA A 43 -5.36 -11.71 -1.44
N MET A 44 -4.37 -12.07 -0.63
CA MET A 44 -3.19 -12.85 -1.00
C MET A 44 -3.54 -14.35 -1.17
N GLN A 45 -4.51 -14.69 -2.02
CA GLN A 45 -5.11 -16.04 -2.05
C GLN A 45 -4.10 -17.14 -2.43
N ASN A 46 -3.11 -16.81 -3.26
CA ASN A 46 -2.10 -17.75 -3.76
C ASN A 46 -0.73 -17.60 -3.08
N ALA A 47 -0.60 -16.71 -2.10
CA ALA A 47 0.67 -16.50 -1.42
C ALA A 47 0.85 -17.51 -0.28
N ALA A 48 2.08 -18.01 -0.11
CA ALA A 48 2.42 -18.90 1.00
C ALA A 48 2.38 -18.14 2.34
N SER A 49 2.06 -18.84 3.44
CA SER A 49 2.20 -18.29 4.78
C SER A 49 3.63 -17.80 5.00
N GLY A 50 3.80 -16.59 5.54
CA GLY A 50 5.11 -15.98 5.66
C GLY A 50 5.08 -14.48 5.94
N ALA A 51 6.26 -13.90 6.09
CA ALA A 51 6.41 -12.46 6.23
C ALA A 51 6.37 -11.79 4.85
N TYR A 52 5.60 -10.72 4.76
CA TYR A 52 5.49 -9.84 3.61
C TYR A 52 5.64 -8.39 4.05
N PHE A 53 5.88 -7.53 3.08
CA PHE A 53 5.93 -6.09 3.29
C PHE A 53 5.00 -5.43 2.30
N TYR A 54 4.36 -4.35 2.70
CA TYR A 54 3.66 -3.48 1.77
C TYR A 54 4.11 -2.04 1.98
N THR A 55 4.18 -1.31 0.87
CA THR A 55 4.53 0.11 0.84
C THR A 55 3.33 0.88 0.32
N ILE A 56 2.95 1.91 1.05
CA ILE A 56 2.02 2.94 0.63
C ILE A 56 2.84 4.13 0.19
N GLU A 57 2.66 4.57 -1.05
CA GLU A 57 3.23 5.79 -1.59
C GLU A 57 2.09 6.70 -2.03
N ALA A 58 2.10 7.95 -1.56
CA ALA A 58 1.11 8.95 -1.90
C ALA A 58 1.84 10.24 -2.26
N VAL A 59 1.62 10.73 -3.48
CA VAL A 59 2.17 12.00 -3.95
C VAL A 59 1.02 12.97 -4.08
N SER A 60 1.06 14.10 -3.37
CA SER A 60 0.00 15.11 -3.46
C SER A 60 -0.17 15.61 -4.90
N ALA A 61 -1.37 16.00 -5.27
CA ALA A 61 -1.68 16.46 -6.63
C ALA A 61 -0.87 17.71 -7.04
N ASP A 62 -0.47 18.53 -6.07
CA ASP A 62 0.42 19.67 -6.25
C ASP A 62 1.92 19.30 -6.32
N GLY A 63 2.28 18.03 -6.09
CA GLY A 63 3.65 17.52 -6.08
C GLY A 63 4.50 17.92 -4.87
N GLN A 64 3.94 18.70 -3.95
CA GLN A 64 4.71 19.30 -2.84
C GLN A 64 4.96 18.33 -1.68
N ASN A 65 4.09 17.33 -1.52
CA ASN A 65 4.16 16.37 -0.43
C ASN A 65 4.21 14.95 -0.99
N THR A 66 5.25 14.21 -0.59
CA THR A 66 5.34 12.78 -0.83
C THR A 66 5.32 12.06 0.51
N PHE A 67 4.36 11.16 0.67
CA PHE A 67 4.29 10.25 1.81
C PHE A 67 4.66 8.85 1.35
N ARG A 68 5.56 8.20 2.08
CA ARG A 68 5.91 6.79 1.87
C ARG A 68 5.98 6.06 3.20
N SER A 69 5.26 4.95 3.33
CA SER A 69 5.28 4.12 4.53
C SER A 69 5.31 2.65 4.16
N THR A 70 6.33 1.94 4.65
CA THR A 70 6.45 0.49 4.52
C THR A 70 6.09 -0.18 5.84
N LYS A 71 5.22 -1.19 5.77
CA LYS A 71 4.75 -1.95 6.93
C LYS A 71 4.95 -3.44 6.68
N LYS A 72 5.36 -4.14 7.73
CA LYS A 72 5.45 -5.60 7.75
C LYS A 72 4.05 -6.20 7.95
N MET A 73 3.79 -7.30 7.26
CA MET A 73 2.62 -8.13 7.41
C MET A 73 3.06 -9.57 7.63
N LEU A 74 2.38 -10.29 8.52
CA LEU A 74 2.48 -11.75 8.60
C LEU A 74 1.23 -12.34 7.95
N LEU A 75 1.41 -13.10 6.88
CA LEU A 75 0.35 -13.88 6.27
C LEU A 75 0.32 -15.25 6.95
N MET A 76 -0.80 -15.56 7.60
CA MET A 76 -1.07 -16.86 8.20
C MET A 76 -2.29 -17.44 7.48
N LYS A 77 -2.22 -18.72 7.14
CA LYS A 77 -3.32 -19.47 6.52
C LYS A 77 -4.08 -20.26 7.56
#